data_AF-A0A540KV81-F1
#
_entry.id   AF-A0A540KV81-F1
#
_cell.length_a   1.000
_cell.length_b   1.000
_cell.length_c   1.000
_cell.angle_alpha   90.00
_cell.angle_beta   90.00
_cell.angle_gamma   90.00
#
_symmetry.space_group_name_H-M   'P 1'
#
loop_
_entity.id
_entity.type
_entity.pdbx_description
1 polymer ?
#
loop_
_entity_poly.entity_id
_entity_poly.type
_entity_poly.pdbx_seq_one_letter_code
_entity_poly.pdbx_strand_id
1 'polypeptide(L)'
;MNIIGALGLTWSVHRPNNIFRFSPYSLINIIGALCVYAAICKKEGRPLKFPGRKAAWECYAVASDANLIAEQHIWAAVDPYAKNEAFNMNNGDVFKWKHFWEVLAEQFGIEEYGFDKEESGRLRLVEMMEGKVGVWEEIVRENELLPTKLEEVAVWWFADFVLGGEALSDSMNKSKEHGFLGFRNSKKSFISWIKKMKAYKIVP
;
A
#
# COMPACT_ATOMS: atom_id res chain seq x y z
N MET A 1 -8.36 -7.86 -47.70
CA MET A 1 -7.31 -7.17 -46.92
C MET A 1 -7.23 -7.90 -45.58
N ASN A 2 -6.41 -8.95 -45.53
CA ASN A 2 -6.24 -9.76 -44.32
C ASN A 2 -5.23 -9.05 -43.41
N ILE A 3 -5.69 -8.53 -42.27
CA ILE A 3 -4.78 -8.16 -41.19
C ILE A 3 -4.26 -9.48 -40.63
N ILE A 4 -2.99 -9.76 -40.92
CA ILE A 4 -2.23 -10.82 -40.29
C ILE A 4 -2.13 -10.45 -38.81
N GLY A 5 -3.03 -10.96 -37.97
CA GLY A 5 -2.85 -10.92 -36.51
C GLY A 5 -1.51 -11.59 -36.21
N ALA A 6 -0.65 -10.92 -35.44
CA ALA A 6 0.70 -11.38 -35.16
C ALA A 6 0.70 -12.85 -34.66
N LEU A 7 1.03 -13.79 -35.55
CA LEU A 7 0.98 -15.22 -35.30
C LEU A 7 1.94 -15.58 -34.15
N GLY A 8 1.39 -15.83 -32.96
CA GLY A 8 2.14 -16.27 -31.78
C GLY A 8 2.23 -15.28 -30.61
N LEU A 9 1.71 -14.05 -30.73
CA LEU A 9 1.64 -13.12 -29.60
C LEU A 9 0.58 -13.58 -28.59
N THR A 10 0.97 -13.75 -27.32
CA THR A 10 0.07 -14.08 -26.21
C THR A 10 -0.05 -12.93 -25.23
N TRP A 11 -1.09 -12.98 -24.38
CA TRP A 11 -1.37 -11.92 -23.41
C TRP A 11 -1.57 -12.49 -22.00
N SER A 12 -1.48 -11.64 -20.99
CA SER A 12 -1.93 -11.94 -19.62
C SER A 12 -2.53 -10.68 -18.99
N VAL A 13 -3.52 -10.85 -18.12
CA VAL A 13 -4.12 -9.75 -17.34
C VAL A 13 -3.87 -9.99 -15.86
N HIS A 14 -3.30 -9.00 -15.17
CA HIS A 14 -2.98 -9.08 -13.75
C HIS A 14 -3.86 -8.10 -12.98
N ARG A 15 -4.56 -8.61 -11.95
CA ARG A 15 -5.54 -7.84 -11.15
C ARG A 15 -5.06 -7.77 -9.70
N PRO A 16 -4.12 -6.86 -9.38
CA PRO A 16 -3.66 -6.68 -8.01
C PRO A 16 -4.72 -5.99 -7.15
N ASN A 17 -4.68 -6.26 -5.85
CA ASN A 17 -5.37 -5.52 -4.81
C ASN A 17 -4.55 -4.26 -4.45
N ASN A 18 -4.81 -3.68 -3.27
CA ASN A 18 -4.01 -2.58 -2.74
C ASN A 18 -2.52 -2.94 -2.71
N ILE A 19 -1.75 -2.20 -3.50
CA ILE A 19 -0.34 -2.54 -3.75
C ILE A 19 0.52 -1.97 -2.63
N PHE A 20 1.31 -2.82 -1.98
CA PHE A 20 2.42 -2.40 -1.14
C PHE A 20 3.66 -2.21 -2.00
N ARG A 21 4.16 -0.97 -2.02
CA ARG A 21 5.28 -0.58 -2.88
C ARG A 21 6.09 0.57 -2.32
N PHE A 22 7.28 0.70 -2.87
CA PHE A 22 8.07 1.93 -2.88
C PHE A 22 7.96 2.56 -4.27
N SER A 23 7.42 3.77 -4.35
CA SER A 23 7.54 4.63 -5.53
C SER A 23 7.18 6.06 -5.12
N PRO A 24 8.12 7.02 -5.18
CA PRO A 24 7.86 8.41 -4.81
C PRO A 24 7.08 9.18 -5.90
N TYR A 25 6.92 8.61 -7.10
CA TYR A 25 6.21 9.23 -8.22
C TYR A 25 4.83 8.61 -8.48
N SER A 26 4.45 7.64 -7.66
CA SER A 26 3.23 6.89 -7.85
C SER A 26 2.02 7.70 -7.37
N LEU A 27 1.05 7.91 -8.26
CA LEU A 27 -0.23 8.57 -7.95
C LEU A 27 -1.14 7.78 -6.98
N ILE A 28 -0.81 6.54 -6.60
CA ILE A 28 -1.65 5.65 -5.76
C ILE A 28 -0.78 4.83 -4.80
N ASN A 29 -0.26 5.42 -3.71
CA ASN A 29 0.64 4.70 -2.78
C ASN A 29 0.16 4.77 -1.32
N ILE A 30 -0.45 3.69 -0.84
CA ILE A 30 -0.91 3.59 0.56
C ILE A 30 0.26 3.58 1.55
N ILE A 31 1.39 2.94 1.21
CA ILE A 31 2.57 2.91 2.08
C ILE A 31 3.12 4.32 2.26
N GLY A 32 3.24 5.08 1.16
CA GLY A 32 3.69 6.47 1.19
C GLY A 32 2.81 7.35 2.06
N ALA A 33 1.50 7.37 1.80
CA ALA A 33 0.54 8.15 2.57
C ALA A 33 0.60 7.84 4.07
N LEU A 34 0.62 6.55 4.45
CA LEU A 34 0.67 6.14 5.86
C LEU A 34 2.00 6.50 6.54
N CYS A 35 3.13 6.35 5.85
CA CYS A 35 4.44 6.72 6.39
C CYS A 35 4.56 8.23 6.61
N VAL A 36 4.09 9.04 5.66
CA VAL A 36 4.12 10.50 5.77
C VAL A 36 3.19 10.98 6.87
N TYR A 37 1.98 10.41 6.97
CA TYR A 37 1.07 10.69 8.09
C TYR A 37 1.72 10.37 9.44
N ALA A 38 2.35 9.20 9.58
CA ALA A 38 3.05 8.83 10.80
C ALA A 38 4.22 9.77 11.12
N ALA A 39 5.00 10.18 10.12
CA ALA A 39 6.08 11.16 10.31
C ALA A 39 5.55 12.52 10.81
N ILE A 40 4.44 12.99 10.26
CA ILE A 40 3.77 14.22 10.71
C ILE A 40 3.26 14.08 12.15
N CYS A 41 2.55 12.98 12.48
CA CYS A 41 2.13 12.71 13.86
C CYS A 41 3.32 12.72 14.82
N LYS A 42 4.44 12.08 14.46
CA LYS A 42 5.65 12.05 15.28
C LYS A 42 6.25 13.44 15.47
N LYS A 43 6.36 14.24 14.40
CA LYS A 43 6.88 15.62 14.45
C LYS A 43 6.03 16.53 15.34
N GLU A 44 4.71 16.35 15.32
CA GLU A 44 3.77 17.15 16.10
C GLU A 44 3.52 16.62 17.52
N GLY A 45 4.11 15.48 17.90
CA GLY A 45 3.85 14.84 19.18
C GLY A 45 2.40 14.39 19.36
N ARG A 46 1.71 14.06 18.26
CA ARG A 46 0.30 13.66 18.26
C ARG A 46 0.14 12.14 18.18
N PRO A 47 -0.95 11.59 18.72
CA PRO A 47 -1.29 10.18 18.54
C PRO A 47 -1.46 9.81 17.07
N LEU A 48 -1.07 8.59 16.70
CA LEU A 48 -1.35 8.00 15.40
C LEU A 48 -2.78 7.46 15.39
N LYS A 49 -3.77 8.35 15.25
CA LYS A 49 -5.18 7.96 15.14
C LYS A 49 -5.48 7.29 13.79
N PHE A 50 -6.22 6.19 13.80
CA PHE A 50 -6.67 5.50 12.59
C PHE A 50 -7.74 6.33 11.86
N PRO A 51 -7.47 6.87 10.65
CA PRO A 51 -8.35 7.80 9.95
C PRO A 51 -9.33 7.05 9.04
N GLY A 52 -10.04 6.07 9.60
CA GLY A 52 -10.89 5.18 8.83
C GLY A 52 -12.16 4.77 9.56
N ARG A 53 -12.92 3.85 8.95
CA ARG A 53 -14.15 3.32 9.54
C ARG A 53 -13.87 2.06 10.35
N LYS A 54 -14.72 1.79 11.35
CA LYS A 54 -14.71 0.53 12.12
C LYS A 54 -14.68 -0.72 11.23
N ALA A 55 -15.37 -0.65 10.09
CA ALA A 55 -15.39 -1.70 9.08
C ALA A 55 -13.97 -2.09 8.61
N ALA A 56 -13.18 -1.11 8.15
CA ALA A 56 -11.79 -1.33 7.74
C ALA A 56 -10.89 -1.81 8.90
N TRP A 57 -11.13 -1.27 10.10
CA TRP A 57 -10.36 -1.61 11.29
C TRP A 57 -10.50 -3.08 11.71
N GLU A 58 -11.73 -3.62 11.63
CA GLU A 58 -12.03 -4.97 12.10
C GLU A 58 -12.04 -6.04 11.02
N CYS A 59 -12.24 -5.68 9.74
CA CYS A 59 -12.32 -6.64 8.64
C CYS A 59 -10.97 -7.31 8.35
N TYR A 60 -11.03 -8.46 7.66
CA TYR A 60 -9.86 -9.01 6.99
C TYR A 60 -9.63 -8.30 5.66
N ALA A 61 -8.38 -7.96 5.39
CA ALA A 61 -7.93 -7.32 4.17
C ALA A 61 -6.83 -8.14 3.51
N VAL A 62 -6.68 -7.94 2.20
CA VAL A 62 -5.59 -8.49 1.38
C VAL A 62 -4.79 -7.35 0.77
N ALA A 63 -3.53 -7.63 0.42
CA ALA A 63 -2.66 -6.69 -0.28
C ALA A 63 -1.83 -7.43 -1.33
N SER A 64 -1.17 -6.66 -2.18
CA SER A 64 -0.32 -7.16 -3.26
C SER A 64 1.06 -6.51 -3.18
N ASP A 65 2.07 -7.29 -2.85
CA ASP A 65 3.45 -6.83 -2.84
C ASP A 65 3.93 -6.54 -4.27
N ALA A 66 4.53 -5.36 -4.52
CA ALA A 66 4.96 -4.98 -5.86
C ALA A 66 6.01 -5.93 -6.47
N ASN A 67 6.88 -6.55 -5.67
CA ASN A 67 7.82 -7.54 -6.18
C ASN A 67 7.10 -8.84 -6.53
N LEU A 68 6.10 -9.26 -5.74
CA LEU A 68 5.29 -10.43 -6.06
C LEU A 68 4.45 -10.22 -7.33
N ILE A 69 3.92 -9.01 -7.54
CA ILE A 69 3.25 -8.64 -8.80
C ILE A 69 4.23 -8.78 -9.97
N ALA A 70 5.44 -8.23 -9.84
CA ALA A 70 6.47 -8.35 -10.87
C ALA A 70 6.83 -9.83 -11.16
N GLU A 71 6.95 -10.65 -10.12
CA GLU A 71 7.16 -12.10 -10.25
C GLU A 71 6.01 -12.79 -11.02
N GLN A 72 4.76 -12.43 -10.76
CA GLN A 72 3.61 -12.98 -11.49
C GLN A 72 3.60 -12.53 -12.96
N HIS A 73 3.96 -11.27 -13.24
CA HIS A 73 4.13 -10.79 -14.62
C HIS A 73 5.21 -11.57 -15.35
N ILE A 74 6.37 -11.80 -14.72
CA ILE A 74 7.46 -12.60 -15.30
C ILE A 74 6.99 -14.03 -15.54
N TRP A 75 6.37 -14.66 -14.55
CA TRP A 75 5.83 -16.01 -14.66
C TRP A 75 4.86 -16.12 -15.85
N ALA A 76 3.88 -15.22 -15.96
CA ALA A 76 2.90 -15.27 -17.04
C ALA A 76 3.50 -15.01 -18.43
N ALA A 77 4.63 -14.30 -18.51
CA ALA A 77 5.34 -14.07 -19.75
C ALA A 77 6.11 -15.30 -20.26
N VAL A 78 6.56 -16.19 -19.35
CA VAL A 78 7.45 -17.32 -19.71
C VAL A 78 6.76 -18.68 -19.63
N ASP A 79 5.75 -18.83 -18.79
CA ASP A 79 5.08 -20.12 -18.57
C ASP A 79 4.00 -20.37 -19.65
N PRO A 80 4.09 -21.44 -20.44
CA PRO A 80 3.07 -21.77 -21.44
C PRO A 80 1.66 -21.93 -20.88
N TYR A 81 1.52 -22.39 -19.63
CA TYR A 81 0.22 -22.59 -18.98
C TYR A 81 -0.42 -21.29 -18.52
N ALA A 82 0.34 -20.19 -18.46
CA ALA A 82 -0.15 -18.89 -18.02
C ALA A 82 -0.57 -17.96 -19.17
N LYS A 83 -0.41 -18.41 -20.43
CA LYS A 83 -0.69 -17.61 -21.62
C LYS A 83 -2.18 -17.46 -21.88
N ASN A 84 -2.58 -16.27 -22.31
CA ASN A 84 -3.96 -15.89 -22.66
C ASN A 84 -4.93 -15.98 -21.49
N GLU A 85 -4.45 -15.68 -20.28
CA GLU A 85 -5.21 -15.82 -19.06
C GLU A 85 -5.24 -14.54 -18.23
N ALA A 86 -6.33 -14.36 -17.49
CA ALA A 86 -6.45 -13.34 -16.46
C ALA A 86 -6.26 -13.95 -15.07
N PHE A 87 -5.37 -13.36 -14.26
CA PHE A 87 -5.04 -13.78 -12.91
C PHE A 87 -5.25 -12.66 -11.90
N ASN A 88 -5.86 -13.03 -10.78
CA ASN A 88 -5.85 -12.21 -9.57
C ASN A 88 -4.45 -12.23 -8.95
N MET A 89 -4.16 -11.20 -8.15
CA MET A 89 -2.87 -11.09 -7.49
C MET A 89 -3.01 -10.54 -6.07
N ASN A 90 -2.85 -11.40 -5.07
CA ASN A 90 -2.68 -11.02 -3.67
C ASN A 90 -1.54 -11.82 -3.01
N ASN A 91 -1.12 -11.42 -1.82
CA ASN A 91 0.01 -12.00 -1.11
C ASN A 91 -0.17 -13.46 -0.64
N GLY A 92 -1.38 -14.01 -0.71
CA GLY A 92 -1.70 -15.37 -0.26
C GLY A 92 -2.07 -15.46 1.22
N ASP A 93 -2.15 -14.34 1.93
CA ASP A 93 -2.58 -14.23 3.32
C ASP A 93 -3.59 -13.08 3.50
N VAL A 94 -4.14 -12.97 4.72
CA VAL A 94 -5.02 -11.86 5.13
C VAL A 94 -4.42 -11.14 6.33
N PHE A 95 -4.75 -9.86 6.50
CA PHE A 95 -4.37 -9.07 7.67
C PHE A 95 -5.57 -8.25 8.17
N LYS A 96 -5.41 -7.61 9.33
CA LYS A 96 -6.34 -6.58 9.81
C LYS A 96 -5.58 -5.28 9.99
N TRP A 97 -6.19 -4.16 9.59
CA TRP A 97 -5.56 -2.84 9.74
C TRP A 97 -5.17 -2.56 11.19
N LYS A 98 -5.94 -3.04 12.17
CA LYS A 98 -5.59 -2.87 13.60
C LYS A 98 -4.21 -3.38 13.99
N HIS A 99 -3.78 -4.51 13.43
CA HIS A 99 -2.46 -5.07 13.69
C HIS A 99 -1.36 -4.36 12.90
N PHE A 100 -1.68 -3.86 11.70
CA PHE A 100 -0.70 -3.11 10.90
C PHE A 100 -0.52 -1.68 11.43
N TRP A 101 -1.52 -1.14 12.12
CA TRP A 101 -1.44 0.16 12.76
C TRP A 101 -0.43 0.18 13.90
N GLU A 102 -0.43 -0.87 14.73
CA GLU A 102 0.60 -1.12 15.74
C GLU A 102 1.99 -1.18 15.08
N VAL A 103 2.15 -1.94 14.00
CA VAL A 103 3.43 -2.01 13.26
C VAL A 103 3.87 -0.64 12.77
N LEU A 104 2.97 0.15 12.20
CA LEU A 104 3.28 1.49 11.71
C LEU A 104 3.74 2.40 12.87
N ALA A 105 3.02 2.38 13.98
CA ALA A 105 3.38 3.13 15.18
C ALA A 105 4.77 2.74 15.70
N GLU A 106 5.08 1.43 15.77
CA GLU A 106 6.40 0.91 16.13
C GLU A 106 7.50 1.40 15.18
N GLN A 107 7.28 1.37 13.85
CA GLN A 107 8.28 1.81 12.88
C GLN A 107 8.60 3.31 12.97
N PHE A 108 7.71 4.12 13.57
CA PHE A 108 7.90 5.57 13.76
C PHE A 108 8.09 5.97 15.23
N GLY A 109 8.14 5.00 16.16
CA GLY A 109 8.30 5.24 17.58
C GLY A 109 7.19 6.11 18.18
N ILE A 110 5.94 5.84 17.82
CA ILE A 110 4.76 6.53 18.36
C ILE A 110 4.07 5.60 19.37
N GLU A 111 3.91 6.06 20.61
CA GLU A 111 3.34 5.24 21.70
C GLU A 111 1.81 5.25 21.70
N GLU A 112 1.20 6.42 21.48
CA GLU A 112 -0.25 6.56 21.41
C GLU A 112 -0.75 6.33 19.98
N TYR A 113 -1.45 5.24 19.75
CA TYR A 113 -2.02 4.90 18.45
C TYR A 113 -3.31 4.12 18.61
N GLY A 114 -4.12 4.10 17.55
CA GLY A 114 -5.27 3.20 17.47
C GLY A 114 -6.50 3.83 16.88
N PHE A 115 -7.62 3.14 17.05
CA PHE A 115 -8.90 3.52 16.52
C PHE A 115 -9.77 4.21 17.57
N ASP A 116 -10.18 5.43 17.26
CA ASP A 116 -11.16 6.17 18.05
C ASP A 116 -12.58 5.81 17.59
N LYS A 117 -13.35 5.17 18.47
CA LYS A 117 -14.72 4.74 18.16
C LYS A 117 -15.68 5.93 17.99
N GLU A 118 -15.44 7.02 18.69
CA GLU A 118 -16.31 8.21 18.68
C GLU A 118 -16.09 9.05 17.41
N GLU A 119 -14.87 8.99 16.86
CA GLU A 119 -14.49 9.67 15.62
C GLU A 119 -14.55 8.76 14.38
N SER A 120 -15.03 7.52 14.52
CA SER A 120 -15.13 6.53 13.45
C SER A 120 -15.81 7.09 12.19
N GLY A 121 -15.07 7.14 11.08
CA GLY A 121 -15.58 7.62 9.79
C GLY A 121 -15.80 9.14 9.70
N ARG A 122 -15.41 9.90 10.73
CA ARG A 122 -15.36 11.38 10.71
C ARG A 122 -13.96 11.88 10.34
N LEU A 123 -12.92 11.16 10.73
CA LEU A 123 -11.54 11.49 10.37
C LEU A 123 -11.26 11.11 8.91
N ARG A 124 -10.87 12.09 8.11
CA ARG A 124 -10.35 11.90 6.75
C ARG A 124 -8.96 12.51 6.66
N LEU A 125 -8.01 11.77 6.12
CA LEU A 125 -6.63 12.24 5.95
C LEU A 125 -6.57 13.47 5.06
N VAL A 126 -7.41 13.58 4.03
CA VAL A 126 -7.47 14.78 3.17
C VAL A 126 -7.70 16.05 4.00
N GLU A 127 -8.60 15.99 4.99
CA GLU A 127 -8.93 17.12 5.85
C GLU A 127 -7.89 17.32 6.95
N MET A 128 -7.45 16.24 7.60
CA MET A 128 -6.48 16.31 8.69
C MET A 128 -5.12 16.85 8.23
N MET A 129 -4.73 16.55 6.99
CA MET A 129 -3.43 16.91 6.41
C MET A 129 -3.47 18.24 5.65
N GLU A 130 -4.62 18.91 5.60
CA GLU A 130 -4.73 20.27 5.07
C GLU A 130 -3.80 21.21 5.85
N GLY A 131 -3.06 22.06 5.13
CA GLY A 131 -2.10 22.99 5.72
C GLY A 131 -0.82 22.37 6.29
N LYS A 132 -0.58 21.06 6.13
CA LYS A 132 0.64 20.39 6.64
C LYS A 132 1.88 20.50 5.74
N VAL A 133 1.82 21.30 4.67
CA VAL A 133 2.94 21.49 3.74
C VAL A 133 4.19 22.00 4.48
N GLY A 134 4.07 23.05 5.29
CA GLY A 134 5.20 23.60 6.04
C GLY A 134 5.78 22.61 7.07
N VAL A 135 4.93 21.81 7.71
CA VAL A 135 5.38 20.76 8.65
C VAL A 135 6.19 19.69 7.91
N TRP A 136 5.75 19.32 6.70
CA TRP A 136 6.48 18.37 5.87
C TRP A 136 7.83 18.94 5.40
N GLU A 137 7.88 20.19 4.98
CA GLU A 137 9.14 20.86 4.59
C GLU A 137 10.14 20.89 5.75
N GLU A 138 9.68 21.14 6.98
CA GLU A 138 10.52 21.04 8.19
C GLU A 138 11.04 19.61 8.41
N ILE A 139 10.18 18.59 8.28
CA ILE A 139 10.60 17.18 8.39
C ILE A 139 11.68 16.86 7.36
N VAL A 140 11.49 17.27 6.11
CA VAL A 140 12.44 17.05 5.02
C VAL A 140 13.79 17.69 5.35
N ARG A 141 13.78 18.96 5.78
CA ARG A 141 15.00 19.71 6.11
C ARG A 141 15.74 19.12 7.31
N GLU A 142 15.04 18.81 8.40
CA GLU A 142 15.66 18.36 9.66
C GLU A 142 16.21 16.93 9.58
N ASN A 143 15.61 16.07 8.76
CA ASN A 143 16.03 14.68 8.61
C ASN A 143 16.87 14.44 7.35
N GLU A 144 17.26 15.51 6.63
CA GLU A 144 18.03 15.47 5.39
C GLU A 144 17.43 14.50 4.36
N LEU A 145 16.11 14.58 4.19
CA LEU A 145 15.35 13.75 3.25
C LEU A 145 15.54 14.23 1.82
N LEU A 146 15.15 13.40 0.85
CA LEU A 146 15.00 13.86 -0.52
C LEU A 146 13.98 15.00 -0.58
N PRO A 147 14.23 16.04 -1.40
CA PRO A 147 13.37 17.22 -1.45
C PRO A 147 12.07 16.90 -2.19
N THR A 148 11.07 16.39 -1.46
CA THR A 148 9.76 16.01 -1.99
C THR A 148 8.68 16.95 -1.51
N LYS A 149 7.70 17.22 -2.37
CA LYS A 149 6.49 17.94 -1.96
C LYS A 149 5.50 16.98 -1.30
N LEU A 150 4.70 17.49 -0.35
CA LEU A 150 3.77 16.67 0.43
C LEU A 150 2.78 15.92 -0.48
N GLU A 151 2.23 16.61 -1.47
CA GLU A 151 1.27 16.10 -2.44
C GLU A 151 1.85 15.04 -3.41
N GLU A 152 3.18 14.99 -3.56
CA GLU A 152 3.86 14.01 -4.41
C GLU A 152 4.05 12.67 -3.67
N VAL A 153 4.33 12.72 -2.36
CA VAL A 153 4.64 11.53 -1.56
C VAL A 153 3.46 10.97 -0.78
N ALA A 154 2.39 11.75 -0.61
CA ALA A 154 1.23 11.37 0.16
C ALA A 154 -0.09 11.65 -0.57
N VAL A 155 -0.74 10.57 -1.01
CA VAL A 155 -2.01 10.61 -1.74
C VAL A 155 -3.17 10.33 -0.77
N TRP A 156 -3.62 11.37 -0.09
CA TRP A 156 -4.57 11.26 1.03
C TRP A 156 -5.92 10.67 0.65
N TRP A 157 -6.50 11.10 -0.47
CA TRP A 157 -7.82 10.62 -0.90
C TRP A 157 -7.81 9.10 -1.15
N PHE A 158 -6.67 8.55 -1.58
CA PHE A 158 -6.54 7.13 -1.81
C PHE A 158 -6.45 6.37 -0.49
N ALA A 159 -5.76 6.90 0.50
CA ALA A 159 -5.76 6.33 1.85
C ALA A 159 -7.17 6.36 2.47
N ASP A 160 -7.90 7.46 2.31
CA ASP A 160 -9.30 7.56 2.75
C ASP A 160 -10.21 6.54 2.04
N PHE A 161 -10.01 6.33 0.75
CA PHE A 161 -10.72 5.29 -0.01
C PHE A 161 -10.43 3.89 0.54
N VAL A 162 -9.15 3.56 0.75
CA VAL A 162 -8.72 2.24 1.25
C VAL A 162 -9.22 1.96 2.67
N LEU A 163 -9.25 2.98 3.54
CA LEU A 163 -9.63 2.85 4.95
C LEU A 163 -11.12 3.17 5.21
N GLY A 164 -11.85 3.57 4.17
CA GLY A 164 -13.23 4.06 4.24
C GLY A 164 -14.32 2.98 4.26
N GLY A 165 -13.96 1.70 4.10
CA GLY A 165 -14.91 0.59 4.01
C GLY A 165 -14.27 -0.77 4.26
N GLU A 166 -15.08 -1.84 4.16
CA GLU A 166 -14.55 -3.20 4.21
C GLU A 166 -13.67 -3.47 2.99
N ALA A 167 -12.56 -4.18 3.21
CA ALA A 167 -11.69 -4.61 2.14
C ALA A 167 -12.36 -5.71 1.31
N LEU A 168 -12.23 -5.61 -0.01
CA LEU A 168 -12.58 -6.71 -0.91
C LEU A 168 -11.45 -7.75 -0.92
N SER A 169 -11.82 -9.03 -0.93
CA SER A 169 -10.88 -10.13 -1.06
C SER A 169 -11.12 -10.89 -2.36
N ASP A 170 -10.06 -11.39 -2.96
CA ASP A 170 -10.09 -12.22 -4.16
C ASP A 170 -9.42 -13.58 -3.90
N SER A 171 -9.44 -14.45 -4.92
CA SER A 171 -8.87 -15.79 -4.83
C SER A 171 -7.61 -15.93 -5.68
N MET A 172 -6.57 -16.53 -5.09
CA MET A 172 -5.33 -16.93 -5.75
C MET A 172 -5.37 -18.36 -6.30
N ASN A 173 -6.50 -19.07 -6.20
CA ASN A 173 -6.59 -20.48 -6.58
C ASN A 173 -6.21 -20.71 -8.04
N LYS A 174 -6.76 -19.92 -8.97
CA LYS A 174 -6.43 -20.04 -10.39
C LYS A 174 -4.92 -19.91 -10.63
N SER A 175 -4.27 -18.90 -10.05
CA SER A 175 -2.82 -18.71 -10.21
C SER A 175 -2.03 -19.92 -9.69
N LYS A 176 -2.41 -20.46 -8.52
CA LYS A 176 -1.78 -21.67 -7.93
C LYS A 176 -2.00 -22.92 -8.79
N GLU A 177 -3.22 -23.11 -9.29
CA GLU A 177 -3.59 -24.23 -10.17
C GLU A 177 -2.84 -24.18 -11.51
N HIS A 178 -2.45 -22.99 -11.97
CA HIS A 178 -1.62 -22.80 -13.17
C HIS A 178 -0.12 -22.81 -12.86
N GLY A 179 0.28 -23.06 -11.60
CA GLY A 179 1.69 -23.23 -11.21
C GLY A 179 2.34 -22.02 -10.53
N PHE A 180 1.65 -20.90 -10.36
CA PHE A 180 2.17 -19.76 -9.61
C PHE A 180 2.00 -19.95 -8.10
N LEU A 181 3.07 -20.37 -7.43
CA LEU A 181 3.11 -20.61 -5.97
C LEU A 181 3.78 -19.46 -5.19
N GLY A 182 4.04 -18.33 -5.84
CA GLY A 182 4.59 -17.15 -5.18
C GLY A 182 3.64 -16.61 -4.12
N PHE A 183 4.17 -16.30 -2.94
CA PHE A 183 3.43 -15.67 -1.85
C PHE A 183 4.31 -14.68 -1.09
N ARG A 184 3.70 -13.84 -0.26
CA ARG A 184 4.38 -12.97 0.69
C ARG A 184 3.64 -12.98 2.02
N ASN A 185 4.38 -12.90 3.12
CA ASN A 185 3.76 -12.54 4.40
C ASN A 185 3.49 -11.04 4.40
N SER A 186 2.23 -10.63 4.46
CA SER A 186 1.83 -9.22 4.31
C SER A 186 2.42 -8.32 5.40
N LYS A 187 2.56 -8.81 6.65
CA LYS A 187 3.19 -8.02 7.75
C LYS A 187 4.67 -7.74 7.44
N LYS A 188 5.41 -8.77 6.99
CA LYS A 188 6.83 -8.61 6.59
C LYS A 188 6.97 -7.72 5.36
N SER A 189 6.07 -7.86 4.38
CA SER A 189 6.01 -7.00 3.20
C SER A 189 5.80 -5.54 3.60
N PHE A 190 4.80 -5.25 4.43
CA PHE A 190 4.51 -3.91 4.94
C PHE A 190 5.74 -3.27 5.60
N ILE A 191 6.39 -3.98 6.53
CA ILE A 191 7.62 -3.52 7.20
C ILE A 191 8.75 -3.29 6.17
N SER A 192 8.93 -4.20 5.22
CA SER A 192 9.97 -4.11 4.19
C SER A 192 9.80 -2.83 3.36
N TRP A 193 8.57 -2.53 2.93
CA TRP A 193 8.28 -1.33 2.14
C TRP A 193 8.44 -0.04 2.96
N ILE A 194 8.04 -0.02 4.24
CA ILE A 194 8.32 1.12 5.13
C ILE A 194 9.83 1.34 5.27
N LYS A 195 10.59 0.27 5.56
CA LYS A 195 12.06 0.33 5.66
C LYS A 195 12.69 0.82 4.36
N LYS A 196 12.15 0.45 3.21
CA LYS A 196 12.61 0.94 1.91
C LYS A 196 12.32 2.44 1.75
N MET A 197 11.16 2.95 2.17
CA MET A 197 10.87 4.39 2.18
C MET A 197 11.90 5.16 3.02
N LYS A 198 12.26 4.63 4.21
CA LYS A 198 13.29 5.20 5.08
C LYS A 198 14.70 5.14 4.47
N ALA A 199 15.08 3.98 3.94
CA ALA A 199 16.40 3.78 3.34
C ALA A 199 16.68 4.70 2.14
N TYR A 200 15.63 5.02 1.37
CA TYR A 200 15.71 5.97 0.26
C TYR A 200 15.45 7.42 0.69
N LYS A 201 15.43 7.69 2.00
CA LYS A 201 15.24 9.02 2.60
C LYS A 201 13.99 9.75 2.08
N ILE A 202 12.89 9.04 1.88
CA ILE A 202 11.59 9.67 1.57
C ILE A 202 10.86 10.07 2.86
N VAL A 203 11.04 9.29 3.91
CA VAL A 203 10.53 9.55 5.27
C VAL A 203 11.66 9.29 6.27
N PRO A 204 11.62 9.85 7.49
CA PRO A 204 12.61 9.59 8.52
C PRO A 204 12.64 8.13 8.98
#